data_AF-A0A9E3LN47-F1
#
_entry.id   AF-A0A9E3LN47-F1
#
_cell.length_a   1.000
_cell.length_b   1.000
_cell.length_c   1.000
_cell.angle_alpha   90.00
_cell.angle_beta   90.00
_cell.angle_gamma   90.00
#
_symmetry.space_group_name_H-M   'P 1'
#
loop_
_entity.id
_entity.type
_entity.pdbx_description
1 polymer ?
#
loop_
_entity_poly.entity_id
_entity_poly.type
_entity_poly.pdbx_seq_one_letter_code
_entity_poly.pdbx_strand_id
1 'polypeptide(L)'
;MQDLAPEPLARAAWLDIVAREYLDGFVPAGGGALKIAVVDDAEVAPVGAQLAALAGQRGLRAVAIDAAHTRLHLPQDVFFALARALPWTEMVQTYLEALFAANDYPWPRPGVAMARPALAEALHIAPPLLNAAINTWLTRGIWGNRDYAQDFRSALLALCQAVLETDQADAAPVLAWLHGEKVPAAQLRASGIGGRITRAGARAMLVSLCHWVRHSGAGGLVVTLDVRRLHHTGPVADGEVRYTPAAVMDTYEVLRELIDDTENLPGLFVVVLANPGLIGGEPRRALDAYDALRMRVWPDVRPGAGQNPVAPLVWLGA
;
A
#
# COMPACT_ATOMS: atom_id res chain seq x y z
N MET A 1 -12.88 35.83 2.52
CA MET A 1 -11.49 35.91 2.03
C MET A 1 -11.52 35.32 0.64
N GLN A 2 -11.52 36.14 -0.41
CA GLN A 2 -11.46 35.64 -1.79
C GLN A 2 -10.05 35.07 -2.00
N ASP A 3 -9.90 33.78 -1.75
CA ASP A 3 -8.66 33.04 -1.96
C ASP A 3 -8.49 32.91 -3.48
N LEU A 4 -7.60 33.71 -4.07
CA LEU A 4 -7.12 33.48 -5.43
C LEU A 4 -6.54 32.06 -5.44
N ALA A 5 -7.15 31.15 -6.20
CA ALA A 5 -6.58 29.83 -6.43
C ALA A 5 -5.13 30.03 -6.89
N PRO A 6 -4.15 29.45 -6.18
CA PRO A 6 -2.75 29.73 -6.45
C PRO A 6 -2.38 29.23 -7.86
N GLU A 7 -1.38 29.84 -8.47
CA GLU A 7 -0.95 29.47 -9.83
C GLU A 7 -0.58 27.97 -9.88
N PRO A 8 -1.19 27.15 -10.77
CA PRO A 8 -0.92 25.72 -10.84
C PRO A 8 0.56 25.40 -11.06
N LEU A 9 1.08 24.39 -10.37
CA LEU A 9 2.43 23.90 -10.60
C LEU A 9 2.45 23.11 -11.90
N ALA A 10 3.49 23.28 -12.72
CA ALA A 10 3.71 22.39 -13.86
C ALA A 10 3.88 20.95 -13.36
N ARG A 11 3.10 20.00 -13.92
CA ARG A 11 3.14 18.58 -13.56
C ARG A 11 4.56 18.02 -13.50
N ALA A 12 5.36 18.28 -14.54
CA ALA A 12 6.73 17.77 -14.62
C ALA A 12 7.61 18.28 -13.46
N ALA A 13 7.53 19.58 -13.15
CA ALA A 13 8.29 20.18 -12.06
C ALA A 13 7.90 19.61 -10.69
N TRP A 14 6.60 19.36 -10.47
CA TRP A 14 6.15 18.74 -9.22
C TRP A 14 6.61 17.28 -9.09
N LEU A 15 6.53 16.51 -10.18
CA LEU A 15 7.00 15.11 -10.19
C LEU A 15 8.51 15.00 -9.97
N ASP A 16 9.31 15.92 -10.51
CA ASP A 16 10.75 15.98 -10.25
C ASP A 16 11.06 16.25 -8.77
N ILE A 17 10.25 17.10 -8.13
CA ILE A 17 10.35 17.35 -6.68
C ILE A 17 9.92 16.12 -5.90
N VAL A 18 8.81 15.46 -6.27
CA VAL A 18 8.37 14.22 -5.61
C VAL A 18 9.45 13.14 -5.70
N ALA A 19 10.03 12.96 -6.88
CA ALA A 19 11.11 12.02 -7.10
C ALA A 19 12.30 12.30 -6.17
N ARG A 20 12.80 13.55 -6.17
CA ARG A 20 13.97 13.95 -5.38
C ARG A 20 13.75 13.93 -3.88
N GLU A 21 12.66 14.51 -3.40
CA GLU A 21 12.45 14.72 -1.97
C GLU A 21 11.86 13.47 -1.29
N TYR A 22 11.07 12.67 -2.02
CA TYR A 22 10.40 11.49 -1.45
C TYR A 22 10.99 10.17 -1.95
N LEU A 23 11.02 9.96 -3.26
CA LEU A 23 11.27 8.63 -3.82
C LEU A 23 12.76 8.23 -3.83
N ASP A 24 13.69 9.19 -3.96
CA ASP A 24 15.13 8.93 -4.02
C ASP A 24 15.71 8.48 -2.65
N GLY A 25 15.13 8.93 -1.53
CA GLY A 25 15.74 8.72 -0.21
C GLY A 25 14.77 8.60 0.95
N PHE A 26 13.82 9.53 1.11
CA PHE A 26 12.94 9.56 2.27
C PHE A 26 12.09 8.28 2.41
N VAL A 27 11.44 7.84 1.34
CA VAL A 27 10.63 6.60 1.33
C VAL A 27 11.50 5.35 1.48
N PRO A 28 12.60 5.16 0.71
CA PRO A 28 13.57 4.08 0.96
C PRO A 28 14.10 4.01 2.40
N ALA A 29 14.32 5.16 3.05
CA ALA A 29 14.76 5.23 4.44
C ALA A 29 13.68 4.86 5.46
N GLY A 30 12.43 4.61 5.03
CA GLY A 30 11.31 4.24 5.88
C GLY A 30 10.37 5.40 6.20
N GLY A 31 10.57 6.58 5.62
CA GLY A 31 9.64 7.70 5.76
C GLY A 31 8.29 7.40 5.10
N GLY A 32 7.21 7.82 5.78
CA GLY A 32 5.85 7.79 5.24
C GLY A 32 5.37 9.21 4.92
N ALA A 33 4.61 9.39 3.84
CA ALA A 33 3.98 10.66 3.53
C ALA A 33 2.71 10.51 2.67
N LEU A 34 1.80 11.46 2.79
CA LEU A 34 0.62 11.58 1.95
C LEU A 34 0.55 12.97 1.33
N LYS A 35 0.25 13.02 0.04
CA LYS A 35 0.03 14.22 -0.76
C LYS A 35 -1.33 14.18 -1.42
N ILE A 36 -1.93 15.33 -1.62
CA ILE A 36 -3.14 15.54 -2.41
C ILE A 36 -2.77 16.44 -3.58
N ALA A 37 -2.98 15.96 -4.80
CA ALA A 37 -2.83 16.73 -6.02
C ALA A 37 -4.22 16.96 -6.63
N VAL A 38 -4.61 18.22 -6.75
CA VAL A 38 -5.79 18.66 -7.50
C VAL A 38 -5.36 18.83 -8.94
N VAL A 39 -5.93 18.02 -9.83
CA VAL A 39 -5.58 17.97 -11.26
C VAL A 39 -6.85 17.90 -12.09
N ASP A 40 -6.79 18.33 -13.35
CA ASP A 40 -7.90 18.11 -14.27
C ASP A 40 -8.11 16.61 -14.53
N ASP A 41 -9.35 16.22 -14.85
CA ASP A 41 -9.71 14.80 -15.04
C ASP A 41 -8.85 14.09 -16.11
N ALA A 42 -8.38 14.82 -17.13
CA ALA A 42 -7.50 14.31 -18.17
C ALA A 42 -6.08 14.01 -17.67
N GLU A 43 -5.64 14.64 -16.59
CA GLU A 43 -4.29 14.56 -16.05
C GLU A 43 -4.11 13.49 -14.96
N VAL A 44 -5.21 12.96 -14.40
CA VAL A 44 -5.15 11.91 -13.35
C VAL A 44 -4.38 10.67 -13.82
N ALA A 45 -4.72 10.12 -14.99
CA ALA A 45 -4.07 8.93 -15.51
C ALA A 45 -2.58 9.18 -15.88
N PRO A 46 -2.22 10.27 -16.60
CA PRO A 46 -0.82 10.63 -16.82
C PRO A 46 0.01 10.78 -15.54
N VAL A 47 -0.50 11.50 -14.53
CA VAL A 47 0.21 11.71 -13.26
C VAL A 47 0.43 10.37 -12.55
N GLY A 48 -0.62 9.54 -12.46
CA GLY A 48 -0.52 8.22 -11.83
C GLY A 48 0.50 7.31 -12.54
N ALA A 49 0.48 7.27 -13.88
CA ALA A 49 1.41 6.47 -14.67
C ALA A 49 2.87 6.93 -14.51
N GLN A 50 3.11 8.26 -14.48
CA GLN A 50 4.44 8.81 -14.28
C GLN A 50 4.97 8.53 -12.87
N LEU A 51 4.14 8.65 -11.83
CA LEU A 51 4.51 8.27 -10.46
C LEU A 51 4.87 6.78 -10.37
N ALA A 52 4.09 5.90 -11.01
CA ALA A 52 4.38 4.47 -11.03
C ALA A 52 5.71 4.17 -11.75
N ALA A 53 5.99 4.83 -12.87
CA ALA A 53 7.25 4.70 -13.58
C ALA A 53 8.45 5.18 -12.74
N LEU A 54 8.33 6.35 -12.10
CA LEU A 54 9.36 6.90 -11.22
C LEU A 54 9.65 5.98 -10.02
N ALA A 55 8.61 5.39 -9.44
CA ALA A 55 8.72 4.42 -8.36
C ALA A 55 9.46 3.15 -8.81
N GLY A 56 9.06 2.56 -9.95
CA GLY A 56 9.66 1.34 -10.49
C GLY A 56 11.16 1.50 -10.81
N GLN A 57 11.56 2.66 -11.35
CA GLN A 57 12.97 2.99 -11.61
C GLN A 57 13.85 3.01 -10.35
N ARG A 58 13.24 3.12 -9.17
CA ARG A 58 13.90 3.23 -7.86
C ARG A 58 13.73 1.98 -6.99
N GLY A 59 13.22 0.89 -7.55
CA GLY A 59 12.96 -0.34 -6.78
C GLY A 59 11.84 -0.18 -5.74
N LEU A 60 10.95 0.81 -5.93
CA LEU A 60 9.73 0.96 -5.14
C LEU A 60 8.59 0.23 -5.86
N ARG A 61 7.66 -0.35 -5.09
CA ARG A 61 6.43 -0.90 -5.67
C ARG A 61 5.41 0.21 -5.84
N ALA A 62 4.64 0.18 -6.93
CA ALA A 62 3.58 1.15 -7.19
C ALA A 62 2.23 0.45 -7.34
N VAL A 63 1.19 1.01 -6.71
CA VAL A 63 -0.18 0.52 -6.80
C VAL A 63 -1.12 1.69 -7.08
N ALA A 64 -2.03 1.51 -8.04
CA ALA A 64 -3.11 2.45 -8.29
C ALA A 64 -4.43 1.89 -7.76
N ILE A 65 -5.19 2.73 -7.05
CA ILE A 65 -6.53 2.41 -6.55
C ILE A 65 -7.50 3.46 -7.05
N ASP A 66 -8.61 2.98 -7.60
CA ASP A 66 -9.72 3.81 -8.07
C ASP A 66 -10.90 3.73 -7.09
N ALA A 67 -11.35 4.89 -6.61
CA ALA A 67 -12.54 5.02 -5.79
C ALA A 67 -13.82 4.54 -6.50
N ALA A 68 -13.85 4.50 -7.83
CA ALA A 68 -14.95 3.91 -8.60
C ALA A 68 -15.16 2.43 -8.29
N HIS A 69 -14.11 1.70 -7.90
CA HIS A 69 -14.16 0.25 -7.66
C HIS A 69 -13.75 -0.17 -6.25
N THR A 70 -13.37 0.80 -5.40
CA THR A 70 -12.94 0.56 -4.02
C THR A 70 -13.72 1.45 -3.08
N ARG A 71 -14.27 0.89 -1.99
CA ARG A 71 -14.94 1.67 -0.94
C ARG A 71 -13.91 2.30 -0.01
N LEU A 72 -13.33 3.43 -0.40
CA LEU A 72 -12.27 4.12 0.35
C LEU A 72 -12.70 4.57 1.75
N HIS A 73 -14.00 4.75 1.99
CA HIS A 73 -14.57 5.02 3.31
C HIS A 73 -14.47 3.84 4.30
N LEU A 74 -14.04 2.67 3.81
CA LEU A 74 -13.78 1.49 4.62
C LEU A 74 -12.28 1.18 4.59
N PRO A 75 -11.51 1.39 5.67
CA PRO A 75 -10.06 1.24 5.65
C PRO A 75 -9.62 -0.20 5.35
N GLN A 76 -10.40 -1.22 5.73
CA GLN A 76 -10.12 -2.61 5.36
C GLN A 76 -10.19 -2.85 3.85
N ASP A 77 -11.05 -2.13 3.13
CA ASP A 77 -11.18 -2.26 1.68
C ASP A 77 -10.00 -1.63 0.95
N VAL A 78 -9.42 -0.55 1.51
CA VAL A 78 -8.15 0.02 1.04
C VAL A 78 -7.02 -1.00 1.19
N PHE A 79 -6.92 -1.63 2.37
CA PHE A 79 -5.96 -2.71 2.58
C PHE A 79 -6.16 -3.86 1.57
N PHE A 80 -7.40 -4.33 1.36
CA PHE A 80 -7.67 -5.41 0.42
C PHE A 80 -7.32 -5.03 -1.02
N ALA A 81 -7.57 -3.79 -1.42
CA ALA A 81 -7.20 -3.28 -2.74
C ALA A 81 -5.67 -3.29 -2.94
N LEU A 82 -4.91 -2.84 -1.94
CA LEU A 82 -3.46 -2.92 -1.96
C LEU A 82 -2.98 -4.38 -2.00
N ALA A 83 -3.52 -5.24 -1.14
CA ALA A 83 -3.15 -6.65 -1.08
C ALA A 83 -3.39 -7.37 -2.41
N ARG A 84 -4.52 -7.12 -3.09
CA ARG A 84 -4.81 -7.71 -4.41
C ARG A 84 -3.85 -7.26 -5.51
N ALA A 85 -3.31 -6.05 -5.41
CA ALA A 85 -2.41 -5.51 -6.43
C ALA A 85 -0.96 -5.95 -6.26
N LEU A 86 -0.60 -6.55 -5.12
CA LEU A 86 0.77 -6.92 -4.80
C LEU A 86 1.12 -8.34 -5.27
N PRO A 87 2.34 -8.57 -5.80
CA PRO A 87 2.77 -9.87 -6.30
C PRO A 87 3.27 -10.76 -5.15
N TRP A 88 2.34 -11.29 -4.34
CA TRP A 88 2.68 -12.07 -3.14
C TRP A 88 3.68 -13.21 -3.38
N THR A 89 3.55 -13.95 -4.48
CA THR A 89 4.47 -15.04 -4.83
C THR A 89 5.91 -14.55 -5.00
N GLU A 90 6.11 -13.44 -5.72
CA GLU A 90 7.43 -12.82 -5.92
C GLU A 90 8.00 -12.28 -4.62
N MET A 91 7.15 -11.63 -3.80
CA MET A 91 7.56 -11.07 -2.52
C MET A 91 8.01 -12.16 -1.54
N VAL A 92 7.27 -13.27 -1.45
CA VAL A 92 7.62 -14.42 -0.62
C VAL A 92 8.90 -15.08 -1.11
N GLN A 93 9.05 -15.25 -2.42
CA GLN A 93 10.26 -15.80 -3.02
C GLN A 93 11.49 -14.94 -2.69
N THR A 94 11.40 -13.62 -2.90
CA THR A 94 12.48 -12.67 -2.59
C THR A 94 12.84 -12.68 -1.10
N TYR A 95 11.84 -12.75 -0.23
CA TYR A 95 12.08 -12.87 1.21
C TYR A 95 12.79 -14.18 1.58
N LEU A 96 12.37 -15.32 1.02
CA LEU A 96 13.02 -16.60 1.28
C LEU A 96 14.47 -16.61 0.79
N GLU A 97 14.74 -16.07 -0.40
CA GLU A 97 16.10 -15.95 -0.93
C GLU A 97 16.99 -15.11 -0.01
N ALA A 98 16.50 -13.96 0.43
CA ALA A 98 17.21 -13.09 1.37
C ALA A 98 17.43 -13.79 2.72
N LEU A 99 16.43 -14.51 3.23
CA LEU A 99 16.51 -15.27 4.48
C LEU A 99 17.61 -16.34 4.39
N PHE A 100 17.67 -17.07 3.29
CA PHE A 100 18.65 -18.11 3.03
C PHE A 100 20.07 -17.53 2.89
N ALA A 101 20.22 -16.47 2.09
CA ALA A 101 21.49 -15.76 1.92
C ALA A 101 22.02 -15.19 3.26
N ALA A 102 21.14 -14.63 4.10
CA ALA A 102 21.52 -14.09 5.42
C ALA A 102 21.97 -15.15 6.44
N ASN A 103 21.79 -16.43 6.14
CA ASN A 103 22.27 -17.54 6.97
C ASN A 103 23.34 -18.38 6.22
N ASP A 104 24.05 -17.79 5.26
CA ASP A 104 25.15 -18.39 4.50
C ASP A 104 24.76 -19.58 3.59
N TYR A 105 23.48 -19.68 3.23
CA TYR A 105 22.96 -20.69 2.31
C TYR A 105 22.32 -20.01 1.10
N PRO A 106 23.07 -19.46 0.13
CA PRO A 106 22.49 -18.77 -1.00
C PRO A 106 21.48 -19.66 -1.74
N TRP A 107 20.36 -19.06 -2.14
CA TRP A 107 19.29 -19.80 -2.80
C TRP A 107 19.79 -20.40 -4.14
N PRO A 108 19.67 -21.72 -4.38
CA PRO A 108 20.36 -22.36 -5.51
C PRO A 108 19.93 -21.86 -6.89
N ARG A 109 18.67 -21.42 -7.04
CA ARG A 109 18.10 -20.93 -8.31
C ARG A 109 17.25 -19.68 -8.06
N PRO A 110 17.85 -18.47 -8.07
CA PRO A 110 17.12 -17.22 -7.82
C PRO A 110 15.88 -17.07 -8.72
N GLY A 111 14.79 -16.58 -8.15
CA GLY A 111 13.47 -16.46 -8.77
C GLY A 111 12.68 -17.77 -8.88
N VAL A 112 13.27 -18.92 -8.54
CA VAL A 112 12.62 -20.23 -8.71
C VAL A 112 12.26 -20.82 -7.35
N ALA A 113 10.96 -21.05 -7.15
CA ALA A 113 10.45 -21.77 -5.98
C ALA A 113 11.07 -23.18 -5.91
N MET A 114 11.54 -23.56 -4.72
CA MET A 114 12.16 -24.87 -4.47
C MET A 114 11.62 -25.44 -3.16
N ALA A 115 11.09 -26.66 -3.25
CA ALA A 115 10.67 -27.40 -2.07
C ALA A 115 11.88 -27.85 -1.22
N ARG A 116 11.63 -28.09 0.07
CA ARG A 116 12.66 -28.52 1.04
C ARG A 116 13.52 -29.70 0.58
N PRO A 117 12.98 -30.78 -0.03
CA PRO A 117 13.83 -31.88 -0.49
C PRO A 117 14.84 -31.45 -1.57
N ALA A 118 14.41 -30.63 -2.53
CA ALA A 118 15.27 -30.12 -3.59
C ALA A 118 16.30 -29.12 -3.06
N LEU A 119 15.92 -28.30 -2.07
CA LEU A 119 16.86 -27.41 -1.37
C LEU A 119 17.91 -28.20 -0.58
N ALA A 120 17.50 -29.26 0.14
CA ALA A 120 18.42 -30.12 0.89
C ALA A 120 19.45 -30.79 -0.02
N GLU A 121 19.01 -31.31 -1.17
CA GLU A 121 19.88 -31.89 -2.19
C GLU A 121 20.86 -30.85 -2.76
N ALA A 122 20.35 -29.70 -3.19
CA ALA A 122 21.15 -28.65 -3.83
C ALA A 122 22.17 -28.00 -2.88
N LEU A 123 21.85 -27.89 -1.60
CA LEU A 123 22.74 -27.32 -0.57
C LEU A 123 23.62 -28.38 0.11
N HIS A 124 23.45 -29.66 -0.23
CA HIS A 124 24.15 -30.79 0.39
C HIS A 124 23.98 -30.86 1.93
N ILE A 125 22.75 -30.61 2.40
CA ILE A 125 22.40 -30.64 3.84
C ILE A 125 21.39 -31.77 4.08
N ALA A 126 21.58 -32.50 5.18
CA ALA A 126 20.60 -33.51 5.58
C ALA A 126 19.20 -32.88 5.80
N PRO A 127 18.11 -33.42 5.21
CA PRO A 127 16.78 -32.80 5.27
C PRO A 127 16.29 -32.44 6.69
N PRO A 128 16.49 -33.27 7.75
CA PRO A 128 16.07 -32.89 9.10
C PRO A 128 16.78 -31.64 9.63
N LEU A 129 18.07 -31.46 9.32
CA LEU A 129 18.85 -30.30 9.75
C LEU A 129 18.40 -29.04 9.02
N LEU A 130 18.21 -29.12 7.70
CA LEU A 130 17.71 -27.98 6.93
C LEU A 130 16.31 -27.55 7.39
N ASN A 131 15.40 -28.51 7.62
CA ASN A 131 14.05 -28.19 8.08
C ASN A 131 14.04 -27.50 9.46
N ALA A 132 14.88 -27.98 10.39
CA ALA A 132 15.02 -27.33 11.70
C ALA A 132 15.59 -25.91 11.58
N ALA A 133 16.57 -25.70 10.69
CA ALA A 133 17.14 -24.40 10.42
C ALA A 133 16.11 -23.42 9.82
N ILE A 134 15.42 -23.83 8.75
CA ILE A 134 14.35 -23.04 8.12
C ILE A 134 13.28 -22.64 9.13
N ASN A 135 12.79 -23.58 9.94
CA ASN A 135 11.78 -23.28 10.97
C ASN A 135 12.30 -22.24 11.96
N THR A 136 13.55 -22.38 12.43
CA THR A 136 14.18 -21.41 13.32
C THR A 136 14.26 -20.02 12.67
N TRP A 137 14.64 -19.95 11.41
CA TRP A 137 14.77 -18.69 10.68
C TRP A 137 13.41 -18.01 10.45
N LEU A 138 12.39 -18.76 10.02
CA LEU A 138 11.03 -18.25 9.84
C LEU A 138 10.40 -17.81 11.16
N THR A 139 10.58 -18.57 12.24
CA THR A 139 10.12 -18.17 13.57
C THR A 139 10.78 -16.87 14.01
N ARG A 140 12.09 -16.73 13.83
CA ARG A 140 12.82 -15.50 14.20
C ARG A 140 12.42 -14.30 13.33
N GLY A 141 12.36 -14.47 12.01
CA GLY A 141 12.15 -13.38 11.04
C GLY A 141 10.70 -12.93 10.87
N ILE A 142 9.73 -13.85 10.98
CA ILE A 142 8.30 -13.54 10.83
C ILE A 142 7.61 -13.57 12.19
N TRP A 143 7.61 -14.72 12.88
CA TRP A 143 6.79 -14.89 14.08
C TRP A 143 7.22 -13.98 15.25
N GLY A 144 8.53 -13.84 15.43
CA GLY A 144 9.14 -12.98 16.45
C GLY A 144 9.10 -11.49 16.11
N ASN A 145 8.80 -11.12 14.86
CA ASN A 145 8.74 -9.73 14.44
C ASN A 145 7.43 -9.08 14.92
N ARG A 146 7.57 -8.09 15.81
CA ARG A 146 6.45 -7.39 16.46
C ARG A 146 5.84 -6.29 15.59
N ASP A 147 6.48 -5.93 14.49
CA ASP A 147 5.96 -4.97 13.51
C ASP A 147 4.74 -5.54 12.78
N TYR A 148 4.61 -6.87 12.76
CA TYR A 148 3.47 -7.56 12.17
C TYR A 148 2.37 -7.84 13.19
N ALA A 149 1.14 -7.63 12.77
CA ALA A 149 -0.03 -8.16 13.45
C ALA A 149 0.00 -9.70 13.45
N GLN A 150 -0.58 -10.32 14.48
CA GLN A 150 -0.49 -11.77 14.68
C GLN A 150 -1.05 -12.58 13.50
N ASP A 151 -2.26 -12.28 13.05
CA ASP A 151 -2.86 -12.99 11.90
C ASP A 151 -2.08 -12.77 10.60
N PHE A 152 -1.40 -11.62 10.46
CA PHE A 152 -0.53 -11.34 9.32
C PHE A 152 0.74 -12.22 9.37
N ARG A 153 1.34 -12.42 10.56
CA ARG A 153 2.46 -13.36 10.73
C ARG A 153 2.05 -14.79 10.36
N SER A 154 0.89 -15.22 10.83
CA SER A 154 0.32 -16.53 10.48
C SER A 154 0.18 -16.68 8.97
N ALA A 155 -0.38 -15.66 8.28
CA ALA A 155 -0.50 -15.65 6.83
C ALA A 155 0.86 -15.73 6.13
N LEU A 156 1.84 -14.91 6.51
CA LEU A 156 3.18 -14.93 5.91
C LEU A 156 3.88 -16.29 6.09
N LEU A 157 3.77 -16.90 7.28
CA LEU A 157 4.33 -18.23 7.54
C LEU A 157 3.69 -19.28 6.63
N ALA A 158 2.36 -19.25 6.49
CA ALA A 158 1.65 -20.17 5.61
C ALA A 158 2.06 -19.99 4.14
N LEU A 159 2.22 -18.75 3.67
CA LEU A 159 2.71 -18.47 2.31
C LEU A 159 4.15 -18.96 2.09
N CYS A 160 5.04 -18.75 3.07
CA CYS A 160 6.41 -19.26 2.99
C CYS A 160 6.44 -20.80 2.98
N GLN A 161 5.62 -21.44 3.80
CA GLN A 161 5.49 -22.90 3.84
C GLN A 161 4.97 -23.43 2.51
N ALA A 162 3.97 -22.81 1.90
CA ALA A 162 3.45 -23.19 0.59
C ALA A 162 4.54 -23.28 -0.49
N VAL A 163 5.49 -22.33 -0.51
CA VAL A 163 6.64 -22.35 -1.45
C VAL A 163 7.61 -23.50 -1.16
N LEU A 164 7.76 -23.88 0.12
CA LEU A 164 8.76 -24.84 0.60
C LEU A 164 8.27 -26.30 0.59
N GLU A 165 7.00 -26.56 0.30
CA GLU A 165 6.42 -27.91 0.25
C GLU A 165 6.40 -28.47 -1.19
N THR A 166 6.63 -29.77 -1.35
CA THR A 166 6.73 -30.44 -2.67
C THR A 166 5.44 -30.35 -3.48
N ASP A 167 4.30 -30.50 -2.83
CA ASP A 167 2.98 -30.43 -3.47
C ASP A 167 2.42 -29.00 -3.49
N GLN A 168 3.23 -27.99 -3.12
CA GLN A 168 2.83 -26.60 -2.90
C GLN A 168 1.55 -26.52 -2.06
N ALA A 169 1.69 -26.59 -0.72
CA ALA A 169 0.54 -26.47 0.17
C ALA A 169 -0.36 -25.30 -0.25
N ASP A 170 -1.67 -25.53 -0.30
CA ASP A 170 -2.59 -24.59 -0.93
C ASP A 170 -2.57 -23.23 -0.22
N ALA A 171 -1.92 -22.24 -0.85
CA ALA A 171 -1.87 -20.86 -0.39
C ALA A 171 -3.16 -20.09 -0.71
N ALA A 172 -4.06 -20.65 -1.53
CA ALA A 172 -5.25 -19.96 -2.00
C ALA A 172 -6.15 -19.47 -0.84
N PRO A 173 -6.41 -20.21 0.25
CA PRO A 173 -7.20 -19.71 1.36
C PRO A 173 -6.57 -18.49 2.05
N VAL A 174 -5.25 -18.44 2.15
CA VAL A 174 -4.53 -17.33 2.79
C VAL A 174 -4.52 -16.11 1.87
N LEU A 175 -4.30 -16.30 0.57
CA LEU A 175 -4.39 -15.23 -0.42
C LEU A 175 -5.81 -14.67 -0.51
N ALA A 176 -6.82 -15.54 -0.58
CA ALA A 176 -8.23 -15.15 -0.55
C ALA A 176 -8.56 -14.34 0.72
N TRP A 177 -8.02 -14.74 1.89
CA TRP A 177 -8.18 -13.97 3.13
C TRP A 177 -7.51 -12.59 3.07
N LEU A 178 -6.28 -12.49 2.58
CA LEU A 178 -5.57 -11.22 2.36
C LEU A 178 -6.33 -10.32 1.38
N HIS A 179 -7.03 -10.91 0.40
CA HIS A 179 -7.84 -10.20 -0.59
C HIS A 179 -9.24 -9.82 -0.09
N GLY A 180 -9.59 -10.17 1.14
CA GLY A 180 -10.90 -9.87 1.75
C GLY A 180 -12.03 -10.80 1.30
N GLU A 181 -11.71 -11.94 0.68
CA GLU A 181 -12.68 -12.92 0.22
C GLU A 181 -13.22 -13.77 1.38
N LYS A 182 -14.36 -14.43 1.14
CA LYS A 182 -15.00 -15.28 2.14
C LYS A 182 -14.30 -16.64 2.20
N VAL A 183 -13.48 -16.82 3.22
CA VAL A 183 -12.82 -18.11 3.50
C VAL A 183 -13.54 -18.85 4.65
N PRO A 184 -13.75 -20.18 4.54
CA PRO A 184 -14.28 -20.99 5.63
C PRO A 184 -13.39 -20.93 6.90
N ALA A 185 -14.02 -20.77 8.07
CA ALA A 185 -13.29 -20.65 9.34
C ALA A 185 -12.41 -21.86 9.69
N ALA A 186 -12.72 -23.05 9.17
CA ALA A 186 -11.87 -24.23 9.34
C ALA A 186 -10.53 -24.09 8.59
N GLN A 187 -10.54 -23.53 7.37
CA GLN A 187 -9.32 -23.30 6.57
C GLN A 187 -8.46 -22.20 7.18
N LEU A 188 -9.06 -21.12 7.69
CA LEU A 188 -8.32 -20.06 8.39
C LEU A 188 -7.63 -20.58 9.66
N ARG A 189 -8.33 -21.37 10.47
CA ARG A 189 -7.75 -21.97 11.68
C ARG A 189 -6.61 -22.93 11.38
N ALA A 190 -6.66 -23.65 10.26
CA ALA A 190 -5.56 -24.51 9.82
C ALA A 190 -4.27 -23.71 9.52
N SER A 191 -4.41 -22.44 9.14
CA SER A 191 -3.28 -21.51 8.91
C SER A 191 -2.97 -20.64 10.14
N GLY A 192 -3.59 -20.89 11.29
CA GLY A 192 -3.38 -20.09 12.50
C GLY A 192 -3.95 -18.66 12.45
N ILE A 193 -4.91 -18.40 11.55
CA ILE A 193 -5.59 -17.10 11.40
C ILE A 193 -6.86 -17.10 12.26
N GLY A 194 -6.97 -16.11 13.15
CA GLY A 194 -8.03 -16.03 14.16
C GLY A 194 -9.38 -15.57 13.62
N GLY A 195 -9.40 -14.73 12.58
CA GLY A 195 -10.65 -14.22 12.03
C GLY A 195 -10.50 -13.45 10.72
N ARG A 196 -11.59 -12.79 10.31
CA ARG A 196 -11.56 -11.89 9.14
C ARG A 196 -10.92 -10.57 9.51
N ILE A 197 -10.29 -9.93 8.52
CA ILE A 197 -9.83 -8.56 8.65
C ILE A 197 -11.06 -7.64 8.72
N THR A 198 -11.16 -6.88 9.82
CA THR A 198 -12.26 -5.95 10.09
C THR A 198 -11.77 -4.51 9.96
N ARG A 199 -12.71 -3.54 10.01
CA ARG A 199 -12.38 -2.12 10.08
C ARG A 199 -11.39 -1.79 11.20
N ALA A 200 -11.59 -2.36 12.38
CA ALA A 200 -10.71 -2.15 13.54
C ALA A 200 -9.30 -2.74 13.34
N GLY A 201 -9.17 -3.82 12.57
CA GLY A 201 -7.89 -4.47 12.28
C GLY A 201 -7.14 -3.90 11.07
N ALA A 202 -7.81 -3.10 10.23
CA ALA A 202 -7.28 -2.64 8.94
C ALA A 202 -5.96 -1.87 9.09
N ARG A 203 -5.86 -0.98 10.08
CA ARG A 203 -4.63 -0.22 10.36
C ARG A 203 -3.45 -1.15 10.65
N ALA A 204 -3.64 -2.13 11.53
CA ALA A 204 -2.58 -3.07 11.89
C ALA A 204 -2.14 -3.93 10.69
N MET A 205 -3.09 -4.29 9.81
CA MET A 205 -2.78 -4.98 8.55
C MET A 205 -1.99 -4.09 7.58
N LEU A 206 -2.36 -2.81 7.45
CA LEU A 206 -1.66 -1.85 6.59
C LEU A 206 -0.22 -1.60 7.05
N VAL A 207 -0.01 -1.42 8.36
CA VAL A 207 1.33 -1.34 8.95
C VAL A 207 2.13 -2.59 8.63
N SER A 208 1.55 -3.77 8.87
CA SER A 208 2.19 -5.06 8.56
C SER A 208 2.59 -5.18 7.09
N LEU A 209 1.72 -4.72 6.18
CA LEU A 209 1.98 -4.71 4.74
C LEU A 209 3.14 -3.79 4.37
N CYS A 210 3.22 -2.59 4.94
CA CYS A 210 4.32 -1.64 4.69
C CYS A 210 5.66 -2.24 5.10
N HIS A 211 5.73 -2.87 6.28
CA HIS A 211 6.91 -3.62 6.71
C HIS A 211 7.21 -4.77 5.75
N TRP A 212 6.21 -5.56 5.35
CA TRP A 212 6.43 -6.72 4.49
C TRP A 212 6.93 -6.36 3.10
N VAL A 213 6.42 -5.29 2.48
CA VAL A 213 6.92 -4.78 1.20
C VAL A 213 8.42 -4.48 1.28
N ARG A 214 8.88 -3.91 2.39
CA ARG A 214 10.30 -3.62 2.61
C ARG A 214 11.13 -4.87 2.88
N HIS A 215 10.66 -5.76 3.76
CA HIS A 215 11.34 -7.02 4.07
C HIS A 215 11.41 -7.98 2.87
N SER A 216 10.53 -7.82 1.88
CA SER A 216 10.55 -8.55 0.61
C SER A 216 11.36 -7.84 -0.50
N GLY A 217 12.23 -6.91 -0.13
CA GLY A 217 13.28 -6.37 -1.00
C GLY A 217 12.95 -5.06 -1.75
N ALA A 218 11.72 -4.54 -1.64
CA ALA A 218 11.39 -3.23 -2.22
C ALA A 218 11.79 -2.08 -1.28
N GLY A 219 12.12 -0.91 -1.82
CA GLY A 219 12.41 0.27 -1.00
C GLY A 219 11.18 0.85 -0.28
N GLY A 220 9.97 0.49 -0.71
CA GLY A 220 8.72 1.03 -0.18
C GLY A 220 7.56 0.85 -1.16
N LEU A 221 6.42 1.44 -0.81
CA LEU A 221 5.17 1.37 -1.55
C LEU A 221 4.67 2.78 -1.90
N VAL A 222 4.54 3.05 -3.20
CA VAL A 222 3.89 4.24 -3.74
C VAL A 222 2.46 3.89 -4.10
N VAL A 223 1.49 4.65 -3.60
CA VAL A 223 0.07 4.44 -3.85
C VAL A 223 -0.54 5.68 -4.49
N THR A 224 -1.18 5.53 -5.65
CA THR A 224 -2.01 6.59 -6.23
C THR A 224 -3.48 6.28 -5.96
N LEU A 225 -4.19 7.18 -5.28
CA LEU A 225 -5.62 7.07 -5.00
C LEU A 225 -6.39 8.03 -5.90
N ASP A 226 -7.08 7.53 -6.92
CA ASP A 226 -8.02 8.34 -7.69
C ASP A 226 -9.32 8.50 -6.90
N VAL A 227 -9.60 9.74 -6.46
CA VAL A 227 -10.76 10.06 -5.63
C VAL A 227 -11.83 10.86 -6.35
N ARG A 228 -11.74 11.03 -7.68
CA ARG A 228 -12.73 11.78 -8.45
C ARG A 228 -14.16 11.29 -8.25
N ARG A 229 -14.32 9.98 -8.02
CA ARG A 229 -15.62 9.36 -7.74
C ARG A 229 -16.33 9.96 -6.52
N LEU A 230 -15.61 10.50 -5.53
CA LEU A 230 -16.21 11.10 -4.33
C LEU A 230 -17.10 12.31 -4.66
N HIS A 231 -16.74 13.05 -5.72
CA HIS A 231 -17.44 14.28 -6.13
C HIS A 231 -18.51 14.04 -7.18
N HIS A 232 -18.64 12.81 -7.70
CA HIS A 232 -19.71 12.43 -8.63
C HIS A 232 -21.05 12.28 -7.90
N THR A 233 -22.07 13.02 -8.34
CA THR A 233 -23.42 13.01 -7.76
C THR A 233 -24.45 12.28 -8.63
N GLY A 234 -24.10 11.98 -9.88
CA GLY A 234 -24.97 11.34 -10.86
C GLY A 234 -25.15 9.83 -10.65
N PRO A 235 -25.92 9.18 -11.53
CA PRO A 235 -25.96 7.71 -11.59
C PRO A 235 -24.57 7.15 -11.84
N VAL A 236 -24.31 5.95 -11.32
CA VAL A 236 -23.05 5.23 -11.51
C VAL A 236 -23.31 3.96 -12.33
N ALA A 237 -22.29 3.45 -13.01
CA ALA A 237 -22.41 2.20 -13.74
C ALA A 237 -22.60 1.02 -12.77
N ASP A 238 -23.09 -0.11 -13.29
CA ASP A 238 -23.24 -1.31 -12.47
C ASP A 238 -21.87 -1.79 -11.95
N GLY A 239 -21.83 -2.20 -10.68
CA GLY A 239 -20.59 -2.55 -9.98
C GLY A 239 -19.70 -1.38 -9.53
N GLU A 240 -20.00 -0.13 -9.89
CA GLU A 240 -19.27 1.03 -9.36
C GLU A 240 -19.76 1.45 -7.97
N VAL A 241 -18.85 2.00 -7.17
CA VAL A 241 -19.16 2.50 -5.84
C VAL A 241 -19.86 3.86 -5.93
N ARG A 242 -21.08 3.93 -5.39
CA ARG A 242 -21.80 5.19 -5.17
C ARG A 242 -21.51 5.73 -3.77
N TYR A 243 -20.85 6.87 -3.69
CA TYR A 243 -20.59 7.55 -2.41
C TYR A 243 -21.75 8.45 -2.03
N THR A 244 -22.32 8.23 -0.84
CA THR A 244 -23.18 9.21 -0.18
C THR A 244 -22.32 10.35 0.40
N PRO A 245 -22.88 11.53 0.73
CA PRO A 245 -22.12 12.57 1.41
C PRO A 245 -21.46 12.08 2.71
N ALA A 246 -22.14 11.24 3.48
CA ALA A 246 -21.58 10.61 4.68
C ALA A 246 -20.36 9.72 4.36
N ALA A 247 -20.44 8.91 3.29
CA ALA A 247 -19.31 8.10 2.85
C ALA A 247 -18.13 8.96 2.34
N VAL A 248 -18.39 10.15 1.80
CA VAL A 248 -17.30 11.09 1.47
C VAL A 248 -16.62 11.60 2.74
N MET A 249 -17.39 11.98 3.77
CA MET A 249 -16.81 12.39 5.06
C MET A 249 -16.01 11.25 5.71
N ASP A 250 -16.53 10.02 5.69
CA ASP A 250 -15.81 8.85 6.18
C ASP A 250 -14.53 8.58 5.38
N THR A 251 -14.52 8.85 4.07
CA THR A 251 -13.30 8.77 3.26
C THR A 251 -12.29 9.85 3.68
N TYR A 252 -12.74 11.07 3.96
CA TYR A 252 -11.88 12.12 4.47
C TYR A 252 -11.33 11.81 5.87
N GLU A 253 -12.09 11.13 6.72
CA GLU A 253 -11.56 10.62 7.99
C GLU A 253 -10.48 9.57 7.78
N VAL A 254 -10.67 8.62 6.85
CA VAL A 254 -9.63 7.64 6.50
C VAL A 254 -8.36 8.33 6.00
N LEU A 255 -8.47 9.36 5.15
CA LEU A 255 -7.31 10.13 4.70
C LEU A 255 -6.63 10.90 5.85
N ARG A 256 -7.42 11.46 6.77
CA ARG A 256 -6.93 12.18 7.95
C ARG A 256 -6.18 11.23 8.91
N GLU A 257 -6.74 10.05 9.17
CA GLU A 257 -6.08 8.99 9.93
C GLU A 257 -4.76 8.57 9.27
N LEU A 258 -4.75 8.36 7.95
CA LEU A 258 -3.53 8.00 7.21
C LEU A 258 -2.44 9.07 7.33
N ILE A 259 -2.79 10.36 7.28
CA ILE A 259 -1.82 11.46 7.47
C ILE A 259 -1.20 11.39 8.86
N ASP A 260 -2.04 11.27 9.90
CA ASP A 260 -1.58 11.20 11.29
C ASP A 260 -0.73 9.95 11.56
N ASP A 261 -1.00 8.86 10.84
CA ASP A 261 -0.32 7.58 11.02
C ASP A 261 0.93 7.41 10.14
N THR A 262 1.30 8.39 9.32
CA THR A 262 2.44 8.28 8.38
C THR A 262 3.74 7.81 9.04
N GLU A 263 4.00 8.21 10.28
CA GLU A 263 5.17 7.77 11.07
C GLU A 263 5.18 6.27 11.38
N ASN A 264 4.00 5.64 11.41
CA ASN A 264 3.82 4.21 11.68
C ASN A 264 3.66 3.39 10.39
N LEU A 265 3.75 4.01 9.21
CA LEU A 265 3.55 3.40 7.89
C LEU A 265 4.87 3.45 7.11
N PRO A 266 5.87 2.64 7.48
CA PRO A 266 7.23 2.83 6.99
C PRO A 266 7.35 2.59 5.49
N GLY A 267 7.91 3.58 4.80
CA GLY A 267 8.11 3.52 3.35
C GLY A 267 6.82 3.57 2.54
N LEU A 268 5.73 4.14 3.09
CA LEU A 268 4.48 4.37 2.36
C LEU A 268 4.41 5.81 1.83
N PHE A 269 4.28 5.97 0.52
CA PHE A 269 4.01 7.26 -0.10
C PHE A 269 2.68 7.25 -0.83
N VAL A 270 1.72 8.06 -0.38
CA VAL A 270 0.37 8.12 -0.98
C VAL A 270 0.19 9.43 -1.72
N VAL A 271 -0.27 9.37 -2.97
CA VAL A 271 -0.74 10.53 -3.72
C VAL A 271 -2.22 10.37 -4.02
N VAL A 272 -3.03 11.20 -3.38
CA VAL A 272 -4.47 11.35 -3.65
C VAL A 272 -4.63 12.26 -4.87
N LEU A 273 -5.16 11.72 -5.96
CA LEU A 273 -5.46 12.43 -7.18
C LEU A 273 -6.94 12.83 -7.16
N ALA A 274 -7.20 14.12 -6.97
CA ALA A 274 -8.53 14.69 -6.90
C ALA A 274 -8.77 15.65 -8.07
N ASN A 275 -10.03 15.87 -8.43
CA ASN A 275 -10.39 16.91 -9.38
C ASN A 275 -10.70 18.24 -8.66
N PRO A 276 -10.93 19.34 -9.40
CA PRO A 276 -11.26 20.64 -8.79
C PRO A 276 -12.53 20.62 -7.91
N GLY A 277 -13.38 19.59 -8.04
CA GLY A 277 -14.53 19.35 -7.18
C GLY A 277 -14.19 19.15 -5.71
N LEU A 278 -12.94 18.78 -5.38
CA LEU A 278 -12.46 18.74 -3.99
C LEU A 278 -12.54 20.10 -3.31
N ILE A 279 -12.28 21.19 -4.04
CA ILE A 279 -12.18 22.54 -3.47
C ILE A 279 -13.45 23.33 -3.75
N GLY A 280 -13.87 23.40 -5.02
CA GLY A 280 -15.00 24.22 -5.47
C GLY A 280 -16.27 23.44 -5.83
N GLY A 281 -16.35 22.17 -5.46
CA GLY A 281 -17.46 21.29 -5.83
C GLY A 281 -18.69 21.43 -4.94
N GLU A 282 -19.51 20.37 -4.90
CA GLU A 282 -20.72 20.34 -4.10
C GLU A 282 -20.38 20.52 -2.61
N PRO A 283 -21.01 21.49 -1.89
CA PRO A 283 -20.58 21.87 -0.55
C PRO A 283 -20.52 20.76 0.48
N ARG A 284 -21.40 19.74 0.40
CA ARG A 284 -21.39 18.60 1.35
C ARG A 284 -20.36 17.53 1.00
N ARG A 285 -19.62 17.70 -0.10
CA ARG A 285 -18.57 16.79 -0.57
C ARG A 285 -17.22 17.47 -0.73
N ALA A 286 -17.17 18.80 -0.80
CA ALA A 286 -15.94 19.56 -0.84
C ALA A 286 -15.14 19.39 0.47
N LEU A 287 -13.83 19.63 0.41
CA LEU A 287 -12.90 19.55 1.53
C LEU A 287 -13.32 20.46 2.69
N ASP A 288 -13.93 21.61 2.39
CA ASP A 288 -14.44 22.56 3.39
C ASP A 288 -15.53 21.98 4.30
N ALA A 289 -16.20 20.90 3.90
CA ALA A 289 -17.15 20.20 4.78
C ALA A 289 -16.47 19.41 5.90
N TYR A 290 -15.14 19.25 5.85
CA TYR A 290 -14.40 18.39 6.77
C TYR A 290 -13.11 19.04 7.27
N ASP A 291 -13.27 19.90 8.29
CA ASP A 291 -12.19 20.72 8.86
C ASP A 291 -10.98 19.90 9.34
N ALA A 292 -11.20 18.70 9.87
CA ALA A 292 -10.12 17.89 10.43
C ALA A 292 -9.08 17.49 9.36
N LEU A 293 -9.52 17.13 8.15
CA LEU A 293 -8.60 16.90 7.03
C LEU A 293 -8.08 18.23 6.49
N ARG A 294 -8.97 19.22 6.29
CA ARG A 294 -8.61 20.53 5.73
C ARG A 294 -7.44 21.17 6.48
N MET A 295 -7.49 21.21 7.81
CA MET A 295 -6.42 21.80 8.65
C MET A 295 -5.07 21.09 8.54
N ARG A 296 -5.03 19.83 8.08
CA ARG A 296 -3.78 19.07 7.87
C ARG A 296 -3.20 19.28 6.49
N VAL A 297 -4.06 19.59 5.50
CA VAL A 297 -3.65 19.61 4.10
C VAL A 297 -3.58 20.99 3.48
N TRP A 298 -4.36 21.94 4.00
CA TRP A 298 -4.45 23.28 3.42
C TRP A 298 -3.09 23.99 3.49
N PRO A 299 -2.58 24.52 2.37
CA PRO A 299 -1.26 25.14 2.35
C PRO A 299 -1.32 26.53 3.00
N ASP A 300 -0.66 26.64 4.13
CA ASP A 300 -0.48 27.85 4.94
C ASP A 300 0.79 28.64 4.58
N VAL A 301 1.80 27.97 4.00
CA VAL A 301 3.03 28.59 3.49
C VAL A 301 3.02 28.67 1.97
N ARG A 302 3.12 29.89 1.41
CA ARG A 302 3.15 30.15 -0.04
C ARG A 302 4.25 31.17 -0.43
N PRO A 303 5.07 30.92 -1.46
CA PRO A 303 6.03 31.89 -1.99
C PRO A 303 5.32 32.92 -2.88
N GLY A 304 4.83 34.01 -2.29
CA GLY A 304 4.09 35.04 -3.02
C GLY A 304 2.77 34.51 -3.59
N ALA A 305 2.59 34.61 -4.91
CA ALA A 305 1.41 34.08 -5.63
C ALA A 305 1.55 32.59 -6.01
N GLY A 306 2.75 32.02 -5.86
CA GLY A 306 3.03 30.63 -6.22
C GLY A 306 2.62 29.64 -5.14
N GLN A 307 2.77 28.36 -5.44
CA GLN A 307 2.53 27.26 -4.52
C GLN A 307 3.82 26.77 -3.86
N ASN A 308 3.71 26.26 -2.63
CA ASN A 308 4.76 25.45 -2.05
C ASN A 308 4.65 24.02 -2.61
N PRO A 309 5.62 23.54 -3.43
CA PRO A 309 5.53 22.23 -4.08
C PRO A 309 5.64 21.05 -3.12
N VAL A 310 6.15 21.28 -1.90
CA VAL A 310 6.21 20.26 -0.85
C VAL A 310 5.05 20.39 0.15
N ALA A 311 4.07 21.26 -0.09
CA ALA A 311 2.85 21.29 0.71
C ALA A 311 2.09 19.94 0.63
N PRO A 312 1.23 19.62 1.59
CA PRO A 312 0.41 18.42 1.51
C PRO A 312 -0.64 18.48 0.38
N LEU A 313 -1.20 19.66 0.09
CA LEU A 313 -2.13 19.90 -1.02
C LEU A 313 -1.47 20.81 -2.07
N VAL A 314 -1.52 20.39 -3.33
CA VAL A 314 -1.06 21.17 -4.50
C VAL A 314 -2.08 21.13 -5.62
N TRP A 315 -2.07 22.15 -6.49
CA TRP A 315 -2.80 22.21 -7.75
C TRP A 315 -1.80 22.03 -8.88
N LEU A 316 -2.04 21.09 -9.80
CA LEU A 316 -1.18 20.86 -10.96
C LEU A 316 -1.87 21.34 -12.24
N GLY A 317 -1.09 22.01 -13.08
CA GLY A 317 -1.42 22.27 -14.49
C GLY A 317 -0.80 21.22 -15.40
N ALA A 318 -1.25 21.19 -16.65
CA ALA A 318 -0.73 20.32 -17.70
C ALA A 318 0.78 20.50 -17.96
#